data_AF-A0A661EFN1-F1
#
_entry.id   AF-A0A661EFN1-F1
#
_cell.length_a   1.000
_cell.length_b   1.000
_cell.length_c   1.000
_cell.angle_alpha   90.00
_cell.angle_beta   90.00
_cell.angle_gamma   90.00
#
_symmetry.space_group_name_H-M   'P 1'
#
loop_
_entity.id
_entity.type
_entity.pdbx_description
1 polymer ?
#
loop_
_entity_poly.entity_id
_entity_poly.type
_entity_poly.pdbx_seq_one_letter_code
_entity_poly.pdbx_strand_id
1 'polypeptide(L)'
;MAMTTTINTKIAPDLKKHADAVLASIGLSQNQAITMFYRQLVALQKLPFNIDESQQQNTPNKITIDAINEDLSTQQRFKSVDDLMQDLNS
;
A
#
# COMPACT_ATOMS: atom_id res chain seq x y z
N MET A 1 25.15 -15.54 -14.82
CA MET A 1 25.19 -14.08 -15.05
C MET A 1 24.15 -13.46 -14.12
N ALA A 2 24.54 -12.52 -13.27
CA ALA A 2 23.57 -11.83 -12.42
C ALA A 2 22.77 -10.86 -13.30
N MET A 3 21.48 -11.13 -13.48
CA MET A 3 20.58 -10.25 -14.22
C MET A 3 20.20 -9.07 -13.32
N THR A 4 20.99 -7.99 -13.37
CA THR A 4 20.67 -6.76 -12.67
C THR A 4 19.78 -5.88 -13.53
N THR A 5 18.74 -5.29 -12.94
CA THR A 5 17.84 -4.33 -13.60
C THR A 5 17.94 -2.97 -12.90
N THR A 6 17.92 -1.89 -13.70
CA THR A 6 17.98 -0.52 -13.19
C THR A 6 16.59 0.00 -12.83
N ILE A 7 16.46 0.63 -11.66
CA ILE A 7 15.25 1.31 -11.21
C ILE A 7 15.45 2.82 -11.36
N ASN A 8 14.58 3.48 -12.13
CA ASN A 8 14.58 4.93 -12.31
C ASN A 8 13.27 5.53 -11.80
N THR A 9 13.33 6.50 -10.90
CA THR A 9 12.14 7.14 -10.31
C THR A 9 12.40 8.61 -10.01
N LYS A 10 11.39 9.45 -10.22
CA LYS A 10 11.45 10.88 -9.87
C LYS A 10 11.18 11.05 -8.37
N ILE A 11 12.00 11.86 -7.71
CA ILE A 11 11.86 12.19 -6.28
C ILE A 11 12.10 13.68 -6.09
N ALA A 12 11.41 14.29 -5.12
CA ALA A 12 11.66 15.68 -4.76
C ALA A 12 13.12 15.86 -4.27
N PRO A 13 13.85 16.91 -4.72
CA PRO A 13 15.25 17.10 -4.36
C PRO A 13 15.49 17.18 -2.85
N ASP A 14 14.62 17.90 -2.14
CA ASP A 14 14.73 18.04 -0.69
C ASP A 14 14.49 16.71 0.03
N LEU A 15 13.49 15.93 -0.40
CA LEU A 15 13.22 14.60 0.16
C LEU A 15 14.43 13.68 -0.01
N LYS A 16 15.06 13.67 -1.20
CA LYS A 16 16.27 12.90 -1.46
C LYS A 16 17.39 13.30 -0.51
N LYS A 17 17.65 14.60 -0.36
CA LYS A 17 18.72 15.10 0.51
C LYS A 17 18.54 14.67 1.97
N HIS A 18 17.31 14.76 2.50
CA HIS A 18 17.02 14.34 3.86
C HIS A 18 17.16 12.82 4.02
N ALA A 19 16.64 12.03 3.08
CA ALA A 19 16.77 10.59 3.10
C ALA A 19 18.24 10.13 3.06
N ASP A 20 19.06 10.74 2.20
CA ASP A 20 20.49 10.42 2.11
C ASP A 20 21.24 10.71 3.42
N ALA A 21 20.90 11.80 4.12
CA ALA A 21 21.50 12.11 5.41
C ALA A 21 21.15 11.08 6.50
N VAL A 22 19.89 10.61 6.51
CA VAL A 22 19.43 9.55 7.43
C VAL A 22 20.10 8.21 7.09
N LEU A 23 20.17 7.84 5.82
CA LEU A 23 20.82 6.59 5.41
C LEU A 23 22.33 6.61 5.72
N ALA A 24 23.00 7.75 5.50
CA ALA A 24 24.41 7.90 5.83
C ALA A 24 24.68 7.78 7.34
N SER A 25 23.79 8.27 8.21
CA SER A 25 23.97 8.17 9.66
C SER A 25 23.92 6.73 10.19
N ILE A 26 23.25 5.83 9.46
CA ILE A 26 23.17 4.40 9.76
C ILE A 26 24.06 3.54 8.84
N GLY A 27 24.94 4.16 8.04
CA GLY A 27 25.91 3.46 7.18
C GLY A 27 25.30 2.73 5.98
N LEU A 28 24.11 3.13 5.53
CA LEU A 28 23.43 2.55 4.37
C LEU A 28 23.53 3.47 3.16
N SER A 29 23.70 2.86 1.98
CA SER A 29 23.51 3.53 0.70
C SER A 29 22.04 3.47 0.25
N GLN A 30 21.64 4.39 -0.62
CA GLN A 30 20.31 4.41 -1.22
C GLN A 30 19.98 3.08 -1.94
N ASN A 31 20.96 2.48 -2.63
CA ASN A 31 20.78 1.21 -3.32
C ASN A 31 20.50 0.05 -2.35
N GLN A 32 21.20 0.01 -1.21
CA GLN A 32 20.96 -1.00 -0.16
C GLN A 32 19.57 -0.82 0.45
N ALA A 33 19.15 0.42 0.76
CA ALA A 33 17.83 0.71 1.30
C ALA A 33 16.71 0.26 0.35
N ILE A 34 16.82 0.58 -0.95
CA ILE A 34 15.85 0.14 -1.97
C ILE A 34 15.83 -1.38 -2.07
N THR A 35 17.00 -2.03 -2.09
CA THR A 35 17.08 -3.50 -2.14
C THR A 35 16.40 -4.15 -0.92
N MET A 36 16.61 -3.60 0.28
CA MET A 36 15.96 -4.07 1.51
C MET A 36 14.45 -3.88 1.46
N PHE A 37 13.97 -2.75 0.94
CA PHE A 37 12.55 -2.50 0.74
C PHE A 37 11.89 -3.57 -0.14
N TYR A 38 12.47 -3.90 -1.29
CA TYR A 38 11.94 -4.97 -2.17
C TYR A 38 11.99 -6.35 -1.50
N ARG A 39 13.06 -6.66 -0.75
CA ARG A 39 13.13 -7.90 0.02
C ARG A 39 11.99 -8.00 1.03
N GLN A 40 11.70 -6.91 1.74
CA GLN A 40 10.63 -6.88 2.73
C GLN A 40 9.24 -7.00 2.08
N LEU A 41 9.03 -6.36 0.93
CA LEU A 41 7.80 -6.53 0.14
C LEU A 41 7.56 -7.99 -0.21
N VAL A 42 8.58 -8.68 -0.73
CA VAL A 42 8.48 -10.10 -1.11
C VAL A 42 8.28 -10.98 0.12
N ALA A 43 8.98 -10.73 1.21
CA ALA A 43 8.89 -11.54 2.42
C ALA A 43 7.53 -11.41 3.11
N LEU A 44 6.95 -10.21 3.15
CA LEU A 44 5.70 -9.96 3.86
C LEU A 44 4.45 -10.06 2.98
N GLN A 45 4.60 -10.02 1.65
CA GLN A 45 3.47 -9.89 0.70
C GLN A 45 2.57 -8.69 1.01
N LYS A 46 3.15 -7.65 1.62
CA LYS A 46 2.50 -6.36 1.94
C LYS A 46 3.52 -5.25 2.01
N LEU A 47 3.05 -4.00 1.97
CA LEU A 47 3.92 -2.83 2.17
C LEU A 47 4.55 -2.87 3.57
N PRO A 48 5.87 -2.65 3.68
CA PRO A 48 6.61 -2.73 4.94
C PRO A 48 6.51 -1.47 5.81
N PHE A 49 5.52 -0.64 5.54
CA PHE A 49 5.16 0.55 6.30
C PHE A 49 3.64 0.73 6.23
N ASN A 50 3.08 1.43 7.21
CA ASN A 50 1.67 1.80 7.20
C ASN A 50 1.45 2.93 6.20
N ILE A 51 0.41 2.82 5.38
CA ILE A 51 0.04 3.82 4.37
C ILE A 51 -0.93 4.85 4.96
N ASP A 52 -1.53 4.54 6.11
CA ASP A 52 -2.50 5.41 6.75
C ASP A 52 -1.83 6.70 7.24
N GLU A 53 -2.29 7.84 6.71
CA GLU A 53 -1.88 9.16 7.20
C GLU A 53 -2.37 9.42 8.63
N SER A 54 -3.39 8.68 9.10
CA SER A 54 -3.77 8.66 10.50
C SER A 54 -2.81 7.76 11.28
N GLN A 55 -2.27 8.27 12.39
CA GLN A 55 -1.50 7.51 13.38
C GLN A 55 -2.23 6.24 13.92
N GLN A 56 -3.51 6.09 13.61
CA GLN A 56 -4.30 4.88 13.80
C GLN A 56 -4.11 3.95 12.59
N GLN A 57 -3.48 2.80 12.84
CA GLN A 57 -3.55 1.66 11.93
C GLN A 57 -5.02 1.39 11.60
N ASN A 58 -5.34 1.33 10.30
CA ASN A 58 -6.59 0.82 9.74
C ASN A 58 -7.72 1.84 9.47
N THR A 59 -7.42 3.12 9.20
CA THR A 59 -8.45 4.07 8.73
C THR A 59 -8.68 3.87 7.22
N PRO A 60 -9.88 3.44 6.79
CA PRO A 60 -10.15 3.25 5.36
C PRO A 60 -10.06 4.57 4.59
N ASN A 61 -9.86 4.49 3.28
CA ASN A 61 -9.93 5.69 2.44
C ASN A 61 -11.36 6.26 2.44
N LYS A 62 -11.48 7.51 1.99
CA LYS A 62 -12.76 8.24 1.96
C LYS A 62 -13.88 7.45 1.27
N ILE A 63 -13.59 6.80 0.14
CA ILE A 63 -14.57 6.03 -0.65
C ILE A 63 -15.14 4.88 0.20
N THR A 64 -14.27 4.16 0.91
CA THR A 64 -14.69 3.07 1.79
C THR A 64 -15.49 3.58 3.00
N ILE A 65 -15.10 4.71 3.59
CA ILE A 65 -15.85 5.32 4.70
C ILE A 65 -17.26 5.74 4.23
N ASP A 66 -17.36 6.37 3.07
CA ASP A 66 -18.63 6.80 2.51
C ASP A 66 -19.54 5.59 2.23
N ALA A 67 -19.01 4.50 1.68
CA ALA A 67 -19.75 3.26 1.46
C ALA A 67 -20.22 2.57 2.76
N ILE A 68 -19.44 2.64 3.83
CA ILE A 68 -19.83 2.11 5.16
C ILE A 68 -20.99 2.92 5.75
N ASN A 69 -21.00 4.24 5.51
CA ASN A 69 -22.00 5.16 6.05
C ASN A 69 -23.25 5.29 5.16
N GLU A 70 -23.30 4.57 4.03
CA GLU A 70 -24.43 4.60 3.11
C GLU A 70 -25.70 4.03 3.78
N ASP A 71 -26.86 4.63 3.49
CA ASP A 71 -28.12 4.07 3.95
C ASP A 71 -28.45 2.79 3.18
N LEU A 72 -28.45 1.67 3.90
CA LEU A 72 -28.71 0.34 3.33
C LEU A 72 -30.20 0.00 3.24
N SER A 73 -31.10 0.92 3.61
CA SER A 73 -32.56 0.67 3.66
C SER A 73 -33.16 0.33 2.29
N THR A 74 -32.59 0.87 1.21
CA THR A 74 -33.02 0.67 -0.18
C THR A 74 -32.26 -0.43 -0.90
N GLN A 75 -31.26 -1.05 -0.25
CA GLN A 75 -30.36 -2.00 -0.87
C GLN A 75 -30.98 -3.40 -1.00
N GLN A 76 -30.56 -4.12 -2.03
CA GLN A 76 -31.08 -5.45 -2.35
C GLN A 76 -30.71 -6.47 -1.26
N ARG A 77 -31.67 -7.33 -0.90
CA ARG A 77 -31.47 -8.43 0.05
C ARG A 77 -31.61 -9.76 -0.66
N PHE A 78 -30.69 -10.67 -0.36
CA PHE A 78 -30.64 -12.00 -0.96
C PHE A 78 -31.00 -13.06 0.07
N LYS A 79 -31.60 -14.16 -0.40
CA LYS A 79 -32.06 -15.25 0.48
C LYS A 79 -31.00 -16.34 0.67
N SER A 80 -30.00 -16.40 -0.21
CA SER A 80 -28.89 -17.34 -0.14
C SER A 80 -27.61 -16.73 -0.74
N VAL A 81 -26.47 -17.37 -0.46
CA VAL A 81 -25.19 -17.01 -1.07
C VAL A 81 -25.23 -17.21 -2.59
N ASP A 82 -25.92 -18.25 -3.08
CA ASP A 82 -26.05 -18.52 -4.52
C ASP A 82 -26.81 -17.40 -5.25
N ASP A 83 -27.90 -16.90 -4.65
CA ASP A 83 -28.71 -15.77 -5.16
C ASP A 83 -27.88 -14.48 -5.23
N LEU A 84 -27.10 -14.20 -4.17
CA LEU A 84 -26.15 -13.08 -4.15
C LEU A 84 -25.07 -13.20 -5.24
N MET A 85 -24.47 -14.38 -5.38
CA MET A 85 -23.38 -14.60 -6.35
C MET A 85 -23.89 -14.61 -7.79
N GLN A 86 -25.14 -14.99 -8.04
CA GLN A 86 -25.75 -14.92 -9.37
C GLN A 86 -25.92 -13.46 -9.83
N ASP A 87 -26.34 -12.57 -8.93
CA ASP A 87 -26.51 -11.13 -9.19
C ASP A 87 -25.17 -10.40 -9.34
N LEU A 88 -24.15 -10.73 -8.52
CA LEU A 88 -22.82 -10.12 -8.63
C LEU A 88 -22.04 -10.50 -9.90
N ASN A 89 -22.34 -11.67 -10.48
CA ASN A 89 -21.63 -12.20 -11.65
C ASN A 89 -22.44 -12.06 -12.97
N SER A 90 -23.64 -11.48 -12.92
CA SER A 90 -24.46 -11.21 -14.12
C SER A 90 -24.03 -9.93 -14.83
#